data_AF-A0A359E5X4-F1
#
_entry.id   AF-A0A359E5X4-F1
#
_cell.length_a   1.000
_cell.length_b   1.000
_cell.length_c   1.000
_cell.angle_alpha   90.00
_cell.angle_beta   90.00
_cell.angle_gamma   90.00
#
_symmetry.space_group_name_H-M   'P 1'
#
loop_
_entity.id
_entity.type
_entity.pdbx_description
1 polymer ?
#
loop_
_entity_poly.entity_id
_entity_poly.type
_entity_poly.pdbx_seq_one_letter_code
_entity_poly.pdbx_strand_id
1 'polypeptide(L)' 'MSFTFQEKQFNIVRYPETSNNSLRAWNAGDEYVLSRLEEMGYAGKSIVIINDRFGFLSTILHEANPY' A
#
# COMPACT_ATOMS: atom_id res chain seq x y z
N MET A 1 10.88 -6.20 -2.17
CA MET A 1 9.95 -6.98 -3.03
C MET A 1 9.22 -6.00 -3.94
N SER A 2 8.89 -6.40 -5.17
CA SER A 2 8.21 -5.50 -6.12
C SER A 2 6.70 -5.68 -6.04
N PHE A 3 5.97 -4.56 -6.04
CA PHE A 3 4.51 -4.49 -6.09
C PHE A 3 4.10 -3.56 -7.24
N THR A 4 3.02 -3.90 -7.94
CA THR A 4 2.54 -3.10 -9.09
C THR A 4 1.14 -2.59 -8.81
N PHE A 5 0.93 -1.29 -9.01
CA PHE A 5 -0.36 -0.64 -8.83
C PHE A 5 -0.49 0.50 -9.85
N GLN A 6 -1.62 0.57 -10.56
CA GLN A 6 -1.88 1.59 -11.60
C GLN A 6 -0.69 1.81 -12.56
N GLU A 7 -0.17 0.71 -13.12
CA GLU A 7 0.97 0.69 -14.05
C GLU A 7 2.32 1.18 -13.45
N LYS A 8 2.36 1.54 -12.16
CA LYS A 8 3.57 1.91 -11.44
C LYS A 8 4.12 0.72 -10.67
N GLN A 9 5.44 0.57 -10.69
CA GLN A 9 6.15 -0.45 -9.94
C GLN A 9 6.82 0.17 -8.70
N PHE A 10 6.57 -0.43 -7.54
CA PHE A 10 7.10 -0.01 -6.25
C PHE A 10 8.00 -1.10 -5.68
N ASN A 11 9.18 -0.72 -5.19
CA ASN A 11 10.06 -1.62 -4.47
C ASN A 11 9.93 -1.35 -2.98
N ILE A 12 9.20 -2.23 -2.28
CA ILE A 12 8.86 -2.07 -0.88
C ILE A 12 9.49 -3.21 -0.08
N VAL A 13 10.15 -2.84 1.02
CA VAL A 13 10.85 -3.75 1.92
C VAL A 13 10.40 -3.43 3.34
N ARG A 14 10.15 -4.46 4.15
CA ARG A 14 9.78 -4.26 5.56
C ARG A 14 11.00 -3.92 6.39
N TYR A 15 10.80 -3.11 7.44
CA TYR A 15 11.82 -2.84 8.44
C TYR A 15 11.43 -3.40 9.82
N PRO A 16 12.33 -4.08 10.57
CA PRO A 16 13.65 -4.51 10.12
C PRO A 16 13.53 -5.57 9.02
N GLU A 17 14.56 -5.67 8.18
CA GLU A 17 14.63 -6.69 7.14
C GLU A 17 14.52 -8.11 7.74
N THR A 18 14.09 -9.06 6.93
CA THR A 18 13.95 -10.47 7.34
C THR A 18 14.26 -11.37 6.16
N SER A 19 14.84 -12.53 6.46
CA SER A 19 15.00 -13.62 5.49
C SER A 19 13.71 -14.42 5.30
N ASN A 20 12.69 -14.22 6.14
CA ASN A 20 11.41 -14.89 6.01
C ASN A 20 10.52 -14.20 4.97
N ASN A 21 10.43 -14.79 3.77
CA ASN A 21 9.66 -14.28 2.65
C ASN A 21 8.14 -14.15 2.93
N SER A 22 7.60 -14.89 3.90
CA SER A 22 6.19 -14.77 4.30
C SER A 22 5.91 -13.47 5.08
N LEU A 23 6.95 -12.86 5.68
CA LEU A 23 6.85 -11.57 6.34
C LEU A 23 7.19 -10.48 5.33
N ARG A 24 6.18 -9.99 4.61
CA ARG A 24 6.32 -8.86 3.68
C ARG A 24 5.94 -7.54 4.36
N ALA A 25 6.18 -6.41 3.69
CA ALA A 25 5.76 -5.09 4.16
C ALA A 25 4.24 -4.85 4.02
N TRP A 26 3.54 -5.74 3.32
CA TRP A 26 2.11 -5.70 3.12
C TRP A 26 1.55 -7.14 3.08
N ASN A 27 0.24 -7.26 3.23
CA ASN A 27 -0.47 -8.53 3.20
C ASN A 27 -1.66 -8.49 2.22
N ALA A 28 -2.40 -9.59 2.12
CA ALA A 28 -3.55 -9.70 1.22
C ALA A 28 -4.70 -8.72 1.57
N GLY A 29 -4.81 -8.31 2.83
CA GLY A 29 -5.77 -7.29 3.26
C GLY A 29 -5.43 -5.91 2.70
N ASP A 30 -4.15 -5.53 2.68
CA ASP A 30 -3.71 -4.27 2.09
C ASP A 30 -3.99 -4.24 0.57
N GLU A 31 -3.72 -5.35 -0.13
CA GLU A 31 -4.04 -5.53 -1.55
C GLU A 31 -5.55 -5.42 -1.80
N TYR A 32 -6.37 -6.02 -0.93
CA TYR A 32 -7.83 -5.95 -1.02
C TYR A 32 -8.37 -4.53 -0.83
N VAL A 33 -7.82 -3.78 0.12
CA VAL A 33 -8.19 -2.36 0.33
C VAL A 33 -7.91 -1.53 -0.91
N LEU A 34 -6.73 -1.68 -1.53
CA LEU A 34 -6.38 -0.97 -2.76
C LEU A 34 -7.34 -1.31 -3.91
N SER A 35 -7.59 -2.60 -4.13
CA SER A 35 -8.53 -3.07 -5.15
C SER A 35 -9.92 -2.46 -4.94
N ARG A 36 -10.42 -2.45 -3.70
CA ARG A 36 -11.73 -1.89 -3.39
C ARG A 36 -11.78 -0.37 -3.56
N LEU A 37 -10.71 0.33 -3.22
CA LEU A 37 -10.62 1.77 -3.43
C LEU A 37 -10.68 2.11 -4.92
N GLU A 38 -9.96 1.38 -5.77
CA GLU A 38 -10.01 1.57 -7.23
C GLU A 38 -11.43 1.41 -7.77
N GLU A 39 -12.15 0.36 -7.37
CA GLU A 39 -13.55 0.14 -7.75
C GLU A 39 -14.48 1.29 -7.32
N MET A 40 -14.21 1.89 -6.16
CA MET A 40 -15.03 2.97 -5.61
C MET A 40 -14.69 4.36 -6.17
N GLY A 41 -13.56 4.49 -6.87
CA GLY A 41 -13.01 5.76 -7.35
C GLY A 41 -12.64 6.70 -6.19
N TYR A 42 -11.35 6.79 -5.87
CA TYR A 42 -10.85 7.60 -4.75
C TYR A 42 -10.16 8.91 -5.16
N ALA A 43 -10.05 9.19 -6.45
CA ALA A 43 -9.45 10.42 -6.95
C ALA A 43 -10.16 11.67 -6.39
N GLY A 44 -9.39 12.60 -5.83
CA GLY A 44 -9.90 13.84 -5.23
C GLY A 44 -10.61 13.68 -3.88
N LYS A 45 -10.64 12.47 -3.29
CA LYS A 45 -11.21 12.25 -1.96
C LYS A 45 -10.14 12.41 -0.87
N SER A 46 -10.57 12.87 0.30
CA SER A 46 -9.74 12.88 1.50
C SER A 46 -9.62 11.46 2.05
N ILE A 47 -8.39 10.96 2.18
CA ILE A 47 -8.09 9.60 2.68
C ILE A 47 -7.40 9.71 4.03
N VAL A 48 -7.87 8.92 4.99
CA VAL A 48 -7.20 8.72 6.29
C VAL A 48 -6.79 7.27 6.36
N ILE A 49 -5.51 7.01 6.68
CA ILE A 49 -4.96 5.66 6.78
C ILE A 49 -4.63 5.38 8.24
N ILE A 50 -5.11 4.26 8.76
CA ILE A 50 -4.93 3.88 10.17
C ILE A 50 -4.19 2.55 10.25
N ASN A 51 -3.15 2.49 11.09
CA ASN A 51 -2.33 1.30 11.35
C ASN A 51 -1.57 0.76 10.11
N ASP A 52 -1.13 1.63 9.22
CA ASP A 52 -0.24 1.26 8.11
C ASP A 52 1.18 1.00 8.62
N ARG A 53 1.38 -0.24 9.11
CA ARG A 53 2.55 -0.64 9.90
C ARG A 53 3.89 -0.35 9.25
N PHE A 54 3.98 -0.48 7.94
CA PHE A 54 5.21 -0.31 7.17
C PHE A 54 5.10 0.82 6.14
N GLY A 55 4.05 1.66 6.22
CA GLY A 55 3.84 2.74 5.27
C GLY A 55 3.47 2.28 3.86
N PHE A 56 2.99 1.03 3.69
CA PHE A 56 2.67 0.47 2.39
C PHE A 56 1.54 1.23 1.72
N LEU A 57 0.38 1.35 2.40
CA LEU A 57 -0.79 2.02 1.83
C LEU A 57 -0.51 3.51 1.59
N SER A 58 0.22 4.15 2.51
CA SER A 58 0.60 5.56 2.41
C SER A 58 1.53 5.81 1.22
N THR A 59 2.45 4.89 0.95
CA THR A 59 3.36 4.97 -0.22
C THR A 59 2.59 4.80 -1.53
N ILE A 60 1.73 3.78 -1.61
CA ILE A 60 0.96 3.50 -2.83
C ILE A 60 -0.02 4.64 -3.12
N LEU A 61 -0.69 5.17 -2.10
CA LEU A 61 -1.69 6.23 -2.24
C LEU A 61 -1.11 7.65 -2.12
N HIS A 62 0.21 7.84 -2.24
CA HIS A 62 0.84 9.14 -2.00
C HIS A 62 0.27 10.28 -2.87
N GLU A 63 -0.18 10.00 -4.09
CA GLU A 63 -0.80 11.00 -4.98
C GLU A 63 -2.14 11.52 -4.45
N ALA A 64 -2.83 10.73 -3.64
CA ALA A 64 -4.04 11.16 -2.95
C ALA A 64 -3.75 11.99 -1.69
N ASN A 65 -2.46 12.17 -1.34
CA ASN A 65 -1.99 12.92 -0.17
C ASN A 65 -2.75 12.58 1.13
N PRO A 66 -2.68 11.31 1.58
CA PRO A 66 -3.41 10.85 2.76
C PRO A 66 -2.96 11.56 4.04
N TYR A 67 -3.89 11.71 4.99
CA TYR A 67 -3.66 12.29 6.32
C TYR A 67 -3.16 11.26 7.34
#